data_AF-A0A843DQ86-F1
#
_entry.id   AF-A0A843DQ86-F1
#
_cell.length_a   1.000
_cell.length_b   1.000
_cell.length_c   1.000
_cell.angle_alpha   90.00
_cell.angle_beta   90.00
_cell.angle_gamma   90.00
#
_symmetry.space_group_name_H-M   'P 1'
#
loop_
_entity.id
_entity.type
_entity.pdbx_description
1 polymer ?
#
loop_
_entity_poly.entity_id
_entity_poly.type
_entity_poly.pdbx_seq_one_letter_code
_entity_poly.pdbx_strand_id
1 'polypeptide(L)'
;MAKYEALGNAIESAVRKACEGKEVGVAFSGGMDSGLVAALAKKYARSVTCYTCGTDDSFDVAAGRELAEKLGLPWVHCRISEESIENDIRELIQVTKVSDPFTISYELQLFTVCRTAGEPIILTGQGSDEYFGGCARSVDEDDKEYRAVMDWGVERLMKVSVPCELAIASNYRKKLFYPYLDGEVIRQVGLIDPDEIRPRSLENRKMVLKTVASDLGFPVLAHRTKKASQYGSATTDLIRDAARAKGI
;
A
#
# COMPACT_ATOMS: atom_id res chain seq x y z
N MET A 1 25.43 -15.36 2.04
CA MET A 1 24.81 -14.02 2.14
C MET A 1 23.59 -14.01 1.25
N ALA A 2 22.50 -13.40 1.71
CA ALA A 2 21.30 -13.23 0.89
C ALA A 2 21.63 -12.32 -0.32
N LYS A 3 21.04 -12.59 -1.48
CA LYS A 3 21.34 -11.84 -2.72
C LYS A 3 21.08 -10.33 -2.57
N TYR A 4 20.01 -9.98 -1.86
CA TYR A 4 19.55 -8.60 -1.68
C TYR A 4 19.67 -8.13 -0.22
N GLU A 5 20.68 -8.61 0.52
CA GLU A 5 20.85 -8.33 1.95
C GLU A 5 20.87 -6.82 2.28
N ALA A 6 21.58 -6.01 1.49
CA ALA A 6 21.64 -4.57 1.68
C ALA A 6 20.27 -3.87 1.52
N LEU A 7 19.45 -4.32 0.58
CA LEU A 7 18.09 -3.83 0.37
C LEU A 7 17.17 -4.26 1.53
N GLY A 8 17.29 -5.51 2.01
CA GLY A 8 16.55 -5.98 3.19
C GLY A 8 16.86 -5.14 4.43
N ASN A 9 18.14 -4.88 4.68
CA ASN A 9 18.60 -4.03 5.78
C ASN A 9 18.10 -2.58 5.63
N ALA A 10 18.06 -2.03 4.41
CA ALA A 10 17.53 -0.71 4.14
C ALA A 10 16.03 -0.62 4.48
N ILE A 11 15.23 -1.59 4.04
CA ILE A 11 13.78 -1.63 4.32
C ILE A 11 13.52 -1.78 5.82
N GLU A 12 14.21 -2.70 6.50
CA GLU A 12 14.08 -2.88 7.95
C GLU A 12 14.48 -1.62 8.73
N SER A 13 15.57 -0.96 8.32
CA SER A 13 16.01 0.31 8.90
C SER A 13 14.97 1.43 8.70
N ALA A 14 14.39 1.55 7.51
CA ALA A 14 13.35 2.54 7.22
C ALA A 14 12.10 2.32 8.08
N VAL A 15 11.64 1.08 8.21
CA VAL A 15 10.51 0.73 9.10
C VAL A 15 10.84 1.03 10.56
N ARG A 16 12.03 0.62 11.03
CA ARG A 16 12.48 0.86 12.41
C ARG A 16 12.49 2.35 12.74
N LYS A 17 13.11 3.19 11.91
CA LYS A 17 13.15 4.66 12.11
C LYS A 17 11.75 5.27 12.25
N ALA A 18 10.77 4.75 11.51
CA ALA A 18 9.40 5.22 11.57
C ALA A 18 8.72 4.90 12.92
N CYS A 19 8.89 3.67 13.42
CA CYS A 19 8.04 3.13 14.49
C CYS A 19 8.72 2.85 15.84
N GLU A 20 10.06 2.90 15.95
CA GLU A 20 10.79 2.44 17.15
C GLU A 20 10.25 3.07 18.44
N GLY A 21 9.77 2.20 19.35
CA GLY A 21 9.23 2.59 20.66
C GLY A 21 7.87 3.31 20.65
N LYS A 22 7.21 3.41 19.50
CA LYS A 22 5.93 4.14 19.29
C LYS A 22 4.76 3.20 19.06
N GLU A 23 3.56 3.71 19.28
CA GLU A 23 2.30 3.05 18.90
C GLU A 23 1.97 3.47 17.47
N VAL A 24 1.83 2.49 16.57
CA VAL A 24 1.66 2.77 15.14
C VAL A 24 0.51 1.98 14.53
N GLY A 25 -0.19 2.60 13.60
CA GLY A 25 -1.10 1.93 12.68
C GLY A 25 -0.37 1.54 11.39
N VAL A 26 -0.84 0.50 10.73
CA VAL A 26 -0.42 0.14 9.36
C VAL A 26 -1.63 0.15 8.45
N ALA A 27 -1.57 0.91 7.36
CA ALA A 27 -2.53 0.81 6.27
C ALA A 27 -2.32 -0.54 5.56
N PHE A 28 -3.21 -1.49 5.83
CA PHE A 28 -2.98 -2.92 5.66
C PHE A 28 -3.96 -3.54 4.67
N SER A 29 -3.56 -3.69 3.41
CA SER A 29 -4.41 -4.28 2.36
C SER A 29 -4.42 -5.82 2.34
N GLY A 30 -3.71 -6.48 3.25
CA GLY A 30 -3.56 -7.95 3.24
C GLY A 30 -2.60 -8.48 2.15
N GLY A 31 -1.98 -7.58 1.40
CA GLY A 31 -0.92 -7.88 0.44
C GLY A 31 0.46 -7.99 1.09
N MET A 32 1.45 -8.40 0.28
CA MET A 32 2.84 -8.56 0.71
C MET A 32 3.48 -7.25 1.21
N ASP A 33 3.22 -6.14 0.53
CA ASP A 33 3.90 -4.86 0.78
C ASP A 33 3.60 -4.34 2.20
N SER A 34 2.32 -4.16 2.52
CA SER A 34 1.88 -3.76 3.86
C SER A 34 2.08 -4.88 4.88
N GLY A 35 2.04 -6.15 4.45
CA GLY A 35 2.43 -7.32 5.22
C GLY A 35 3.84 -7.24 5.77
N LEU A 36 4.82 -6.96 4.92
CA LEU A 36 6.23 -6.87 5.29
C LEU A 36 6.46 -5.66 6.21
N VAL A 37 5.85 -4.52 5.91
CA VAL A 37 5.91 -3.33 6.78
C VAL A 37 5.37 -3.64 8.17
N ALA A 38 4.20 -4.29 8.28
CA ALA A 38 3.61 -4.66 9.57
C ALA A 38 4.48 -5.67 10.33
N ALA A 39 5.01 -6.67 9.65
CA ALA A 39 5.84 -7.71 10.24
C ALA A 39 7.18 -7.16 10.77
N LEU A 40 7.79 -6.21 10.05
CA LEU A 40 8.99 -5.51 10.51
C LEU A 40 8.66 -4.52 11.62
N ALA A 41 7.55 -3.77 11.53
CA ALA A 41 7.14 -2.84 12.57
C ALA A 41 6.89 -3.55 13.90
N LYS A 42 6.34 -4.78 13.88
CA LYS A 42 6.14 -5.61 15.07
C LYS A 42 7.42 -5.84 15.89
N LYS A 43 8.60 -5.82 15.24
CA LYS A 43 9.89 -6.04 15.93
C LYS A 43 10.35 -4.83 16.75
N TYR A 44 9.91 -3.61 16.40
CA TYR A 44 10.50 -2.37 16.92
C TYR A 44 9.49 -1.39 17.54
N ALA A 45 8.23 -1.44 17.10
CA ALA A 45 7.17 -0.62 17.65
C ALA A 45 6.78 -1.06 19.06
N ARG A 46 6.20 -0.15 19.85
CA ARG A 46 5.55 -0.50 21.12
C ARG A 46 4.29 -1.33 20.87
N SER A 47 3.51 -0.95 19.88
CA SER A 47 2.32 -1.67 19.43
C SER A 47 2.08 -1.39 17.94
N VAL A 48 1.46 -2.36 17.27
CA VAL A 48 1.07 -2.27 15.86
C VAL A 48 -0.38 -2.67 15.73
N THR A 49 -1.20 -1.83 15.09
CA THR A 49 -2.58 -2.17 14.71
C THR A 49 -2.70 -2.13 13.18
N CYS A 50 -3.20 -3.22 12.58
CA CYS A 50 -3.44 -3.31 11.15
C CYS A 50 -4.83 -2.79 10.80
N TYR A 51 -4.93 -1.89 9.83
CA TYR A 51 -6.19 -1.28 9.39
C TYR A 51 -6.46 -1.60 7.93
N THR A 52 -7.56 -2.30 7.65
CA THR A 52 -7.95 -2.65 6.28
C THR A 52 -9.24 -1.98 5.89
N CYS A 53 -9.24 -1.29 4.75
CA CYS A 53 -10.43 -0.63 4.22
C CYS A 53 -11.12 -1.46 3.16
N GLY A 54 -12.46 -1.47 3.17
CA GLY A 54 -13.28 -2.07 2.12
C GLY A 54 -14.70 -2.41 2.59
N THR A 55 -15.50 -2.99 1.69
CA THR A 55 -16.79 -3.60 2.06
C THR A 55 -16.57 -4.87 2.89
N ASP A 56 -17.60 -5.33 3.59
CA ASP A 56 -17.54 -6.50 4.49
C ASP A 56 -17.02 -7.77 3.80
N ASP A 57 -17.45 -7.99 2.56
CA ASP A 57 -17.10 -9.18 1.76
C ASP A 57 -15.97 -8.91 0.76
N SER A 58 -15.29 -7.76 0.86
CA SER A 58 -14.20 -7.41 -0.05
C SER A 58 -12.98 -8.33 0.11
N PHE A 59 -12.26 -8.53 -0.99
CA PHE A 59 -11.07 -9.37 -1.03
C PHE A 59 -10.00 -8.89 -0.04
N ASP A 60 -9.76 -7.57 0.00
CA ASP A 60 -8.73 -6.99 0.87
C ASP A 60 -9.09 -7.18 2.34
N VAL A 61 -10.37 -7.05 2.73
CA VAL A 61 -10.82 -7.27 4.12
C VAL A 61 -10.60 -8.72 4.56
N ALA A 62 -10.98 -9.69 3.72
CA ALA A 62 -10.72 -11.10 4.00
C ALA A 62 -9.21 -11.40 4.09
N ALA A 63 -8.42 -10.92 3.11
CA ALA A 63 -6.97 -11.13 3.06
C ALA A 63 -6.23 -10.41 4.20
N GLY A 64 -6.70 -9.24 4.60
CA GLY A 64 -6.17 -8.42 5.68
C GLY A 64 -6.39 -9.09 7.03
N ARG A 65 -7.61 -9.56 7.30
CA ARG A 65 -7.91 -10.30 8.54
C ARG A 65 -7.05 -11.55 8.66
N GLU A 66 -7.04 -12.38 7.62
CA GLU A 66 -6.27 -13.64 7.57
C GLU A 66 -4.77 -13.38 7.79
N LEU A 67 -4.20 -12.36 7.15
CA LEU A 67 -2.77 -12.08 7.29
C LEU A 67 -2.43 -11.49 8.66
N ALA A 68 -3.28 -10.62 9.21
CA ALA A 68 -3.06 -10.08 10.55
C ALA A 68 -3.10 -11.19 11.62
N GLU A 69 -4.03 -12.15 11.49
CA GLU A 69 -4.08 -13.35 12.33
C GLU A 69 -2.78 -14.17 12.22
N LYS A 70 -2.30 -14.44 10.99
CA LYS A 70 -1.03 -15.14 10.76
C LYS A 70 0.18 -14.41 11.35
N LEU A 71 0.19 -13.08 11.30
CA LEU A 71 1.23 -12.25 11.89
C LEU A 71 1.04 -12.06 13.40
N GLY A 72 -0.08 -12.50 13.98
CA GLY A 72 -0.44 -12.27 15.37
C GLY A 72 -0.47 -10.78 15.71
N LEU A 73 -1.18 -10.00 14.92
CA LEU A 73 -1.34 -8.55 15.09
C LEU A 73 -2.83 -8.17 15.25
N PRO A 74 -3.16 -7.18 16.10
CA PRO A 74 -4.47 -6.56 16.14
C PRO A 74 -4.91 -6.08 14.76
N TRP A 75 -6.19 -6.28 14.44
CA TRP A 75 -6.75 -5.93 13.13
C TRP A 75 -8.08 -5.21 13.29
N VAL A 76 -8.26 -4.15 12.49
CA VAL A 76 -9.45 -3.31 12.47
C VAL A 76 -9.95 -3.18 11.04
N HIS A 77 -11.25 -3.41 10.86
CA HIS A 77 -11.95 -3.16 9.60
C HIS A 77 -12.40 -1.70 9.51
N CYS A 78 -11.84 -0.96 8.56
CA CYS A 78 -12.26 0.38 8.16
C CYS A 78 -13.37 0.25 7.10
N ARG A 79 -14.61 0.05 7.54
CA ARG A 79 -15.75 -0.25 6.65
C ARG A 79 -16.10 0.95 5.75
N ILE A 80 -16.32 0.68 4.46
CA ILE A 80 -17.00 1.57 3.51
C ILE A 80 -18.28 0.87 3.04
N SER A 81 -19.34 1.62 2.80
CA SER A 81 -20.65 1.11 2.39
C SER A 81 -21.32 2.01 1.35
N GLU A 82 -22.37 1.52 0.70
CA GLU A 82 -23.22 2.33 -0.19
C GLU A 82 -23.81 3.55 0.52
N GLU A 83 -24.11 3.45 1.82
CA GLU A 83 -24.68 4.53 2.61
C GLU A 83 -23.65 5.64 2.90
N SER A 84 -22.37 5.28 3.04
CA SER A 84 -21.30 6.21 3.40
C SER A 84 -20.59 6.80 2.18
N ILE A 85 -20.53 6.06 1.06
CA ILE A 85 -19.61 6.33 -0.06
C ILE A 85 -19.75 7.75 -0.62
N GLU A 86 -20.97 8.27 -0.75
CA GLU A 86 -21.17 9.61 -1.31
C GLU A 86 -20.63 10.70 -0.36
N ASN A 87 -20.86 10.56 0.94
CA ASN A 87 -20.33 11.51 1.93
C ASN A 87 -18.82 11.39 2.05
N ASP A 88 -18.28 10.16 2.01
CA ASP A 88 -16.85 9.89 2.03
C ASP A 88 -16.14 10.55 0.84
N ILE A 89 -16.71 10.44 -0.38
CA ILE A 89 -16.18 11.11 -1.57
C ILE A 89 -16.20 12.63 -1.40
N ARG A 90 -17.31 13.21 -0.94
CA ARG A 90 -17.43 14.67 -0.76
C ARG A 90 -16.40 15.19 0.24
N GLU A 91 -16.24 14.52 1.37
CA GLU A 91 -15.26 14.90 2.40
C GLU A 91 -13.83 14.76 1.86
N LEU A 92 -13.52 13.66 1.15
CA LEU A 92 -12.22 13.45 0.52
C LEU A 92 -11.88 14.58 -0.47
N ILE A 93 -12.82 14.96 -1.36
CA ILE A 93 -12.64 16.06 -2.30
C ILE A 93 -12.43 17.39 -1.55
N GLN A 94 -13.19 17.62 -0.47
CA GLN A 94 -13.05 18.84 0.33
C GLN A 94 -11.67 18.96 0.97
N VAL A 95 -11.12 17.86 1.49
CA VAL A 95 -9.82 17.80 2.16
C VAL A 95 -8.66 17.92 1.17
N THR A 96 -8.74 17.21 0.04
CA THR A 96 -7.58 16.99 -0.84
C THR A 96 -7.62 17.84 -2.11
N LYS A 97 -8.79 18.39 -2.46
CA LYS A 97 -9.07 19.11 -3.71
C LYS A 97 -8.89 18.29 -4.98
N VAL A 98 -8.67 16.98 -4.87
CA VAL A 98 -8.65 16.08 -6.03
C VAL A 98 -10.07 15.86 -6.55
N SER A 99 -10.22 15.72 -7.85
CA SER A 99 -11.51 15.51 -8.50
C SER A 99 -11.51 14.36 -9.51
N ASP A 100 -10.34 13.79 -9.83
CA ASP A 100 -10.27 12.70 -10.78
C ASP A 100 -10.80 11.39 -10.13
N PRO A 101 -11.71 10.65 -10.80
CA PRO A 101 -12.35 9.47 -10.21
C PRO A 101 -11.37 8.36 -9.83
N PHE A 102 -10.23 8.24 -10.53
CA PHE A 102 -9.25 7.20 -10.25
C PHE A 102 -8.56 7.45 -8.90
N THR A 103 -8.06 8.68 -8.67
CA THR A 103 -7.44 9.05 -7.40
C THR A 103 -8.45 9.00 -6.27
N ILE A 104 -9.68 9.49 -6.46
CA ILE A 104 -10.74 9.37 -5.43
C ILE A 104 -10.96 7.90 -5.05
N SER A 105 -11.16 7.02 -6.03
CA SER A 105 -11.41 5.59 -5.79
C SER A 105 -10.22 4.87 -5.13
N TYR A 106 -8.99 5.35 -5.35
CA TYR A 106 -7.76 4.77 -4.81
C TYR A 106 -7.38 5.30 -3.41
N GLU A 107 -7.74 6.56 -3.11
CA GLU A 107 -7.32 7.25 -1.87
C GLU A 107 -8.40 7.20 -0.77
N LEU A 108 -9.64 6.84 -1.11
CA LEU A 108 -10.71 6.59 -0.12
C LEU A 108 -10.31 5.56 0.95
N GLN A 109 -9.45 4.62 0.59
CA GLN A 109 -8.95 3.57 1.45
C GLN A 109 -8.07 4.16 2.54
N LEU A 110 -7.05 4.95 2.16
CA LEU A 110 -6.20 5.61 3.13
C LEU A 110 -6.96 6.67 3.93
N PHE A 111 -7.89 7.38 3.30
CA PHE A 111 -8.80 8.31 3.96
C PHE A 111 -9.57 7.65 5.11
N THR A 112 -10.19 6.51 4.83
CA THR A 112 -10.96 5.76 5.83
C THR A 112 -10.05 5.18 6.92
N VAL A 113 -8.84 4.73 6.57
CA VAL A 113 -7.82 4.30 7.54
C VAL A 113 -7.42 5.45 8.46
N CYS A 114 -7.06 6.61 7.93
CA CYS A 114 -6.65 7.78 8.72
C CYS A 114 -7.78 8.30 9.63
N ARG A 115 -9.03 8.21 9.17
CA ARG A 115 -10.23 8.54 9.95
C ARG A 115 -10.46 7.57 11.11
N THR A 116 -10.20 6.28 10.90
CA THR A 116 -10.52 5.21 11.86
C THR A 116 -9.40 4.97 12.86
N ALA A 117 -8.15 5.11 12.44
CA ALA A 117 -6.99 4.74 13.26
C ALA A 117 -6.88 5.60 14.52
N GLY A 118 -6.62 4.97 15.66
CA GLY A 118 -6.34 5.67 16.92
C GLY A 118 -4.93 6.24 16.98
N GLU A 119 -3.98 5.58 16.31
CA GLU A 119 -2.55 5.90 16.39
C GLU A 119 -2.21 7.17 15.60
N PRO A 120 -1.27 8.00 16.09
CA PRO A 120 -0.87 9.23 15.41
C PRO A 120 0.06 8.98 14.21
N ILE A 121 0.64 7.79 14.11
CA ILE A 121 1.60 7.40 13.07
C ILE A 121 1.03 6.24 12.28
N ILE A 122 0.96 6.39 10.96
CA ILE A 122 0.49 5.36 10.03
C ILE A 122 1.63 5.02 9.06
N LEU A 123 2.01 3.75 9.01
CA LEU A 123 2.93 3.24 8.00
C LEU A 123 2.13 2.69 6.82
N THR A 124 2.66 2.88 5.61
CA THR A 124 2.01 2.41 4.37
C THR A 124 2.93 1.46 3.59
N GLY A 125 2.35 0.68 2.68
CA GLY A 125 3.10 -0.11 1.68
C GLY A 125 3.28 0.62 0.34
N GLN A 126 2.99 1.92 0.30
CA GLN A 126 2.97 2.74 -0.92
C GLN A 126 4.38 2.91 -1.49
N GLY A 127 4.49 2.96 -2.83
CA GLY A 127 5.76 2.99 -3.56
C GLY A 127 6.32 1.62 -3.91
N SER A 128 5.81 0.55 -3.31
CA SER A 128 6.28 -0.80 -3.62
C SER A 128 6.00 -1.21 -5.07
N ASP A 129 4.85 -0.83 -5.64
CA ASP A 129 4.52 -1.20 -7.02
C ASP A 129 5.41 -0.49 -8.04
N GLU A 130 5.72 0.78 -7.79
CA GLU A 130 6.51 1.66 -8.67
C GLU A 130 8.01 1.36 -8.64
N TYR A 131 8.57 0.91 -7.52
CA TYR A 131 10.01 0.64 -7.42
C TYR A 131 10.36 -0.84 -7.58
N PHE A 132 9.41 -1.76 -7.44
CA PHE A 132 9.68 -3.22 -7.48
C PHE A 132 8.94 -3.95 -8.61
N GLY A 133 8.46 -3.26 -9.65
CA GLY A 133 7.83 -3.92 -10.80
C GLY A 133 6.50 -4.59 -10.45
N GLY A 134 5.65 -3.90 -9.69
CA GLY A 134 4.34 -4.39 -9.24
C GLY A 134 3.18 -4.13 -10.18
N CYS A 135 3.36 -3.28 -11.20
CA CYS A 135 2.30 -2.93 -12.14
C CYS A 135 1.93 -4.13 -13.03
N ALA A 136 0.67 -4.55 -13.02
CA ALA A 136 0.22 -5.63 -13.90
C ALA A 136 0.25 -5.25 -15.39
N ARG A 137 0.17 -3.94 -15.70
CA ARG A 137 0.23 -3.42 -17.08
C ARG A 137 1.63 -3.43 -17.67
N SER A 138 2.67 -3.60 -16.84
CA SER A 138 4.06 -3.60 -17.30
C SER A 138 4.58 -5.01 -17.57
N VAL A 139 3.72 -6.03 -17.50
CA VAL A 139 4.07 -7.44 -17.74
C VAL A 139 4.15 -7.67 -19.24
N ASP A 140 5.24 -8.30 -19.68
CA ASP A 140 5.51 -8.65 -21.09
C ASP A 140 5.61 -7.48 -22.08
N GLU A 141 5.59 -6.24 -21.58
CA GLU A 141 5.87 -5.04 -22.37
C GLU A 141 7.34 -4.99 -22.82
N ASP A 142 7.63 -4.32 -23.93
CA ASP A 142 9.00 -4.08 -24.39
C ASP A 142 9.77 -3.12 -23.45
N ASP A 143 11.09 -2.99 -23.63
CA ASP A 143 11.95 -2.22 -22.73
C ASP A 143 11.58 -0.74 -22.63
N LYS A 144 11.13 -0.16 -23.76
CA LYS A 144 10.79 1.25 -23.84
C LYS A 144 9.46 1.50 -23.16
N GLU A 145 8.46 0.66 -23.44
CA GLU A 145 7.14 0.75 -22.84
C GLU A 145 7.17 0.46 -21.34
N TYR A 146 7.93 -0.57 -20.92
CA TYR A 146 8.15 -0.87 -19.51
C TYR A 146 8.68 0.35 -18.75
N ARG A 147 9.76 0.99 -19.25
CA ARG A 147 10.32 2.19 -18.62
C ARG A 147 9.31 3.33 -18.56
N ALA A 148 8.59 3.57 -19.66
CA ALA A 148 7.57 4.62 -19.69
C ALA A 148 6.46 4.41 -18.65
N VAL A 149 5.99 3.17 -18.49
CA VAL A 149 4.98 2.81 -17.47
C VAL A 149 5.51 3.01 -16.05
N MET A 150 6.76 2.61 -15.78
CA MET A 150 7.36 2.76 -14.45
C MET A 150 7.64 4.23 -14.11
N ASP A 151 8.20 5.00 -15.06
CA ASP A 151 8.48 6.43 -14.89
C ASP A 151 7.20 7.22 -14.64
N TRP A 152 6.15 6.93 -15.42
CA TRP A 152 4.83 7.52 -15.21
C TRP A 152 4.23 7.14 -13.85
N GLY A 153 4.41 5.89 -13.42
CA GLY A 153 3.97 5.41 -12.12
C GLY A 153 4.62 6.19 -10.98
N VAL A 154 5.94 6.33 -10.99
CA VAL A 154 6.71 7.13 -10.01
C VAL A 154 6.28 8.60 -10.06
N GLU A 155 6.14 9.18 -11.25
CA GLU A 155 5.71 10.57 -11.41
C GLU A 155 4.32 10.80 -10.80
N ARG A 156 3.34 9.93 -11.11
CA ARG A 156 1.99 10.02 -10.57
C ARG A 156 1.98 9.81 -9.05
N LEU A 157 2.76 8.86 -8.55
CA LEU A 157 2.92 8.63 -7.11
C LEU A 157 3.38 9.92 -6.42
N MET A 158 4.45 10.53 -6.91
CA MET A 158 5.06 11.70 -6.26
C MET A 158 4.28 13.00 -6.46
N LYS A 159 3.62 13.19 -7.61
CA LYS A 159 2.91 14.43 -7.94
C LYS A 159 1.42 14.42 -7.59
N VAL A 160 0.81 13.25 -7.44
CA VAL A 160 -0.64 13.12 -7.20
C VAL A 160 -0.93 12.39 -5.91
N SER A 161 -0.44 11.15 -5.77
CA SER A 161 -0.87 10.27 -4.67
C SER A 161 -0.29 10.75 -3.34
N VAL A 162 1.04 10.91 -3.22
CA VAL A 162 1.68 11.38 -1.97
C VAL A 162 1.13 12.75 -1.50
N PRO A 163 0.96 13.77 -2.36
CA PRO A 163 0.33 15.02 -1.94
C PRO A 163 -1.11 14.86 -1.43
N CYS A 164 -1.91 14.02 -2.09
CA CYS A 164 -3.27 13.70 -1.67
C CYS A 164 -3.27 13.01 -0.29
N GLU A 165 -2.45 11.98 -0.12
CA GLU A 165 -2.29 11.21 1.12
C GLU A 165 -1.82 12.10 2.29
N LEU A 166 -0.90 13.04 2.03
CA LEU A 166 -0.45 14.00 3.05
C LEU A 166 -1.56 14.98 3.46
N ALA A 167 -2.41 15.41 2.53
CA ALA A 167 -3.59 16.23 2.85
C ALA A 167 -4.61 15.44 3.70
N ILE A 168 -4.87 14.17 3.34
CA ILE A 168 -5.68 13.25 4.13
C ILE A 168 -5.14 13.12 5.56
N ALA A 169 -3.85 12.82 5.69
CA ALA A 169 -3.21 12.61 6.98
C ALA A 169 -3.25 13.87 7.84
N SER A 170 -2.98 15.04 7.24
CA SER A 170 -3.04 16.33 7.93
C SER A 170 -4.43 16.60 8.52
N ASN A 171 -5.49 16.34 7.76
CA ASN A 171 -6.87 16.50 8.22
C ASN A 171 -7.17 15.70 9.50
N TYR A 172 -6.65 14.49 9.60
CA TYR A 172 -6.83 13.61 10.76
C TYR A 172 -5.68 13.66 11.78
N ARG A 173 -4.78 14.65 11.68
CA ARG A 173 -3.60 14.83 12.54
C ARG A 173 -2.71 13.58 12.62
N LYS A 174 -2.57 12.89 11.49
CA LYS A 174 -1.73 11.71 11.32
C LYS A 174 -0.39 12.09 10.68
N LYS A 175 0.64 11.32 11.00
CA LYS A 175 1.92 11.33 10.28
C LYS A 175 2.05 10.04 9.49
N LEU A 176 2.22 10.17 8.16
CA LEU A 176 2.48 9.03 7.28
C LEU A 176 3.98 8.75 7.20
N PHE A 177 4.31 7.47 7.07
CA PHE A 177 5.64 7.00 6.70
C PHE A 177 5.55 6.00 5.55
N TYR A 178 6.52 6.12 4.64
CA TYR A 178 6.60 5.39 3.39
C TYR A 178 7.93 4.64 3.32
N PRO A 179 8.06 3.45 3.96
CA PRO A 179 9.35 2.76 4.03
C PRO A 179 9.96 2.48 2.65
N TYR A 180 9.13 2.21 1.64
CA TYR A 180 9.60 1.97 0.26
C TYR A 180 10.03 3.24 -0.48
N LEU A 181 9.70 4.42 0.03
CA LEU A 181 10.16 5.71 -0.49
C LEU A 181 11.34 6.29 0.30
N ASP A 182 11.88 5.54 1.27
CA ASP A 182 13.11 5.93 1.95
C ASP A 182 14.27 6.01 0.94
N GLY A 183 15.07 7.08 1.04
CA GLY A 183 16.13 7.34 0.06
C GLY A 183 17.17 6.23 -0.01
N GLU A 184 17.45 5.54 1.10
CA GLU A 184 18.38 4.40 1.10
C GLU A 184 17.74 3.17 0.44
N VAL A 185 16.43 2.94 0.64
CA VAL A 185 15.70 1.86 -0.06
C VAL A 185 15.71 2.10 -1.57
N ILE A 186 15.34 3.30 -2.02
CA ILE A 186 15.37 3.67 -3.44
C ILE A 186 16.79 3.54 -4.01
N ARG A 187 17.81 3.97 -3.25
CA ARG A 187 19.21 3.83 -3.68
C ARG A 187 19.60 2.37 -3.89
N GLN A 188 19.23 1.47 -2.97
CA GLN A 188 19.52 0.05 -3.11
C GLN A 188 18.78 -0.58 -4.29
N VAL A 189 17.52 -0.19 -4.54
CA VAL A 189 16.79 -0.61 -5.74
C VAL A 189 17.52 -0.18 -7.01
N GLY A 190 18.02 1.06 -7.07
CA GLY A 190 18.77 1.59 -8.22
C GLY A 190 20.12 0.90 -8.49
N LEU A 191 20.61 0.07 -7.56
CA LEU A 191 21.83 -0.74 -7.75
C LEU A 191 21.54 -2.15 -8.29
N ILE A 192 20.28 -2.56 -8.34
CA ILE A 192 19.86 -3.87 -8.86
C ILE A 192 19.73 -3.76 -10.38
N ASP A 193 20.11 -4.83 -11.08
CA ASP A 193 19.89 -4.93 -12.52
C ASP A 193 18.39 -4.77 -12.83
N PRO A 194 17.98 -3.78 -13.66
CA PRO A 194 16.59 -3.57 -14.01
C PRO A 194 15.87 -4.82 -14.54
N ASP A 195 16.58 -5.75 -15.21
CA ASP A 195 16.00 -6.99 -15.71
C ASP A 195 15.58 -7.97 -14.60
N GLU A 196 16.14 -7.84 -13.39
CA GLU A 196 15.74 -8.62 -12.22
C GLU A 196 14.47 -8.07 -11.55
N ILE A 197 14.22 -6.77 -11.68
CA ILE A 197 13.02 -6.10 -11.15
C ILE A 197 11.84 -6.30 -12.10
N ARG A 198 12.12 -6.32 -13.41
CA ARG A 198 11.10 -6.37 -14.45
C ARG A 198 10.27 -7.66 -14.37
N PRO A 199 8.93 -7.55 -14.28
CA PRO A 199 8.07 -8.72 -14.24
C PRO A 199 7.98 -9.40 -15.61
N ARG A 200 8.23 -10.70 -15.64
CA ARG A 200 8.06 -11.57 -16.83
C ARG A 200 6.73 -12.34 -16.87
N SER A 201 5.91 -12.15 -15.85
CA SER A 201 4.57 -12.72 -15.72
C SER A 201 3.85 -12.04 -14.55
N LEU A 202 2.53 -12.25 -14.43
CA LEU A 202 1.76 -11.77 -13.29
C LEU A 202 2.26 -12.32 -11.94
N GLU A 203 2.79 -13.56 -11.94
CA GLU A 203 3.35 -14.22 -10.76
C GLU A 203 4.76 -13.68 -10.42
N ASN A 204 5.50 -13.23 -11.44
CA ASN A 204 6.86 -12.70 -11.30
C ASN A 204 6.90 -11.24 -10.81
N ARG A 205 5.75 -10.59 -10.64
CA ARG A 205 5.72 -9.23 -10.06
C ARG A 205 6.38 -9.20 -8.68
N LYS A 206 7.23 -8.19 -8.47
CA LYS A 206 7.95 -7.95 -7.21
C LYS A 206 8.84 -9.10 -6.75
N MET A 207 9.45 -9.88 -7.67
CA MET A 207 10.31 -11.00 -7.28
C MET A 207 11.45 -10.60 -6.35
N VAL A 208 12.09 -9.45 -6.58
CA VAL A 208 13.12 -8.91 -5.68
C VAL A 208 12.57 -8.74 -4.25
N LEU A 209 11.40 -8.10 -4.11
CA LEU A 209 10.80 -7.86 -2.80
C LEU A 209 10.29 -9.15 -2.15
N LYS A 210 9.79 -10.12 -2.92
CA LYS A 210 9.43 -11.48 -2.45
C LYS A 210 10.63 -12.21 -1.86
N THR A 211 11.77 -12.10 -2.54
CA THR A 211 13.04 -12.71 -2.11
C THR A 211 13.50 -12.05 -0.82
N VAL A 212 13.52 -10.72 -0.76
CA VAL A 212 13.84 -9.96 0.46
C VAL A 212 12.90 -10.33 1.62
N ALA A 213 11.60 -10.41 1.39
CA ALA A 213 10.65 -10.80 2.43
C ALA A 213 10.93 -12.21 2.98
N SER A 214 11.28 -13.15 2.10
CA SER A 214 11.65 -14.52 2.49
C SER A 214 12.96 -14.55 3.29
N ASP A 215 13.98 -13.82 2.83
CA ASP A 215 15.29 -13.70 3.50
C ASP A 215 15.18 -13.03 4.88
N LEU A 216 14.23 -12.10 5.05
CA LEU A 216 13.90 -11.47 6.33
C LEU A 216 13.05 -12.35 7.26
N GLY A 217 12.73 -13.58 6.85
CA GLY A 217 12.00 -14.57 7.66
C GLY A 217 10.48 -14.57 7.46
N PHE A 218 9.98 -13.96 6.39
CA PHE A 218 8.53 -13.87 6.10
C PHE A 218 8.14 -14.52 4.75
N PRO A 219 8.49 -15.80 4.49
CA PRO A 219 8.19 -16.47 3.23
C PRO A 219 6.67 -16.58 2.95
N VAL A 220 5.84 -16.56 4.01
CA VAL A 220 4.37 -16.58 3.90
C VAL A 220 3.82 -15.39 3.10
N LEU A 221 4.57 -14.28 3.00
CA LEU A 221 4.18 -13.10 2.23
C LEU A 221 4.44 -13.25 0.72
N ALA A 222 5.42 -14.08 0.33
CA ALA A 222 5.90 -14.16 -1.05
C ALA A 222 4.85 -14.71 -2.04
N HIS A 223 3.93 -15.54 -1.55
CA HIS A 223 2.90 -16.21 -2.35
C HIS A 223 1.54 -15.49 -2.33
N ARG A 224 1.41 -14.37 -1.63
CA ARG A 224 0.11 -13.66 -1.57
C ARG A 224 -0.20 -12.97 -2.88
N THR A 225 -1.41 -13.16 -3.36
CA THR A 225 -1.95 -12.47 -4.52
C THR A 225 -2.46 -11.09 -4.12
N LYS A 226 -2.29 -10.10 -5.01
CA LYS A 226 -2.74 -8.72 -4.80
C LYS A 226 -3.61 -8.27 -5.97
N LYS A 227 -4.79 -7.72 -5.65
CA LYS A 227 -5.59 -6.85 -6.55
C LYS A 227 -5.18 -5.39 -6.32
N ALA A 228 -5.42 -4.50 -7.29
CA ALA A 228 -5.21 -3.08 -7.03
C ALA A 228 -6.18 -2.60 -5.95
N SER A 229 -5.75 -1.64 -5.11
CA SER A 229 -6.44 -1.21 -3.88
C SER A 229 -7.94 -0.98 -4.07
N GLN A 230 -8.31 -0.26 -5.13
CA GLN A 230 -9.69 0.11 -5.44
C GLN A 230 -10.59 -1.03 -5.90
N TYR A 231 -10.01 -2.14 -6.37
CA TYR A 231 -10.73 -3.36 -6.73
C TYR A 231 -10.72 -4.37 -5.58
N GLY A 232 -9.63 -4.42 -4.81
CA GLY A 232 -9.49 -5.30 -3.66
C GLY A 232 -10.47 -4.96 -2.54
N SER A 233 -10.67 -3.66 -2.31
CA SER A 233 -11.61 -3.09 -1.33
C SER A 233 -13.07 -2.97 -1.80
N ALA A 234 -13.34 -3.27 -3.09
CA ALA A 234 -14.63 -3.05 -3.77
C ALA A 234 -15.10 -1.58 -3.86
N THR A 235 -14.23 -0.60 -3.58
CA THR A 235 -14.57 0.83 -3.68
C THR A 235 -15.01 1.25 -5.08
N THR A 236 -14.36 0.74 -6.13
CA THR A 236 -14.74 1.10 -7.51
C THR A 236 -16.15 0.65 -7.86
N ASP A 237 -16.54 -0.54 -7.38
CA ASP A 237 -17.87 -1.09 -7.63
C ASP A 237 -18.93 -0.29 -6.86
N LEU A 238 -18.68 0.04 -5.59
CA LEU A 238 -19.53 0.95 -4.81
C LEU A 238 -19.75 2.31 -5.49
N ILE A 239 -18.68 2.92 -6.00
CA ILE A 239 -18.79 4.22 -6.70
C ILE A 239 -19.65 4.08 -7.96
N ARG A 240 -19.45 3.01 -8.73
CA ARG A 240 -20.22 2.75 -9.96
C ARG A 240 -21.69 2.50 -9.66
N ASP A 241 -21.99 1.75 -8.62
CA ASP A 241 -23.37 1.45 -8.24
C ASP A 241 -24.08 2.69 -7.69
N ALA A 242 -23.38 3.53 -6.91
CA ALA A 242 -23.87 4.84 -6.49
C ALA A 242 -24.15 5.78 -7.69
N ALA A 243 -23.29 5.78 -8.71
CA ALA A 243 -23.50 6.56 -9.93
C ALA A 243 -24.72 6.06 -10.73
N ARG A 244 -24.82 4.74 -10.94
CA ARG A 244 -25.95 4.09 -11.62
C ARG A 244 -27.28 4.36 -10.95
N ALA A 245 -27.33 4.33 -9.62
CA ALA A 245 -28.53 4.65 -8.85
C ALA A 245 -29.02 6.09 -9.08
N LYS A 246 -28.14 6.99 -9.55
CA LYS A 246 -28.45 8.38 -9.93
C LYS A 246 -28.64 8.59 -11.42
N GLY A 247 -28.56 7.54 -12.23
CA GLY A 247 -28.69 7.62 -13.69
C GLY A 247 -27.52 8.32 -14.38
N ILE A 248 -26.33 8.28 -13.77
CA ILE A 248 -25.06 8.80 -14.31
C ILE A 248 -24.17 7.64 -14.75
#